data_AF-A0A1N7JMK5-F1
#
_entry.id   AF-A0A1N7JMK5-F1
#
_cell.length_a   1.000
_cell.length_b   1.000
_cell.length_c   1.000
_cell.angle_alpha   90.00
_cell.angle_beta   90.00
_cell.angle_gamma   90.00
#
_symmetry.space_group_name_H-M   'P 1'
#
loop_
_entity.id
_entity.type
_entity.pdbx_description
1 polymer ?
#
loop_
_entity_poly.entity_id
_entity_poly.type
_entity_poly.pdbx_seq_one_letter_code
_entity_poly.pdbx_strand_id
1 'polypeptide(L)'
;MSKIDDILGKIESYEYTREELLKLKLNAIRARTWGEEGKNKLLAAIEYALEHMPVDKNRKTDREVIIDKGDYKISRGGRDGGNLARLEAIAMSLSKVPGISDMTILKTQIRIYLYGKHFFAGLKSTANDCWISCREDHGVSEETISAWGEIGVVEKSKNYDNPCIGLRADSPEKLAAGIAAVQFI
;
A
#
# COMPACT_ATOMS: atom_id res chain seq x y z
N MET A 1 -35.06 -2.12 30.30
CA MET A 1 -34.24 -1.17 29.50
C MET A 1 -34.91 -0.98 28.16
N SER A 2 -34.92 0.24 27.61
CA SER A 2 -35.48 0.42 26.27
C SER A 2 -34.54 -0.18 25.24
N LYS A 3 -35.07 -0.67 24.11
CA LYS A 3 -34.23 -1.19 23.01
C LYS A 3 -33.19 -0.17 22.53
N ILE A 4 -33.42 1.13 22.72
CA ILE A 4 -32.49 2.19 22.34
C ILE A 4 -31.33 2.25 23.34
N ASP A 5 -31.59 2.11 24.64
CA ASP A 5 -30.55 2.15 25.67
C ASP A 5 -29.59 0.96 25.54
N ASP A 6 -30.12 -0.22 25.22
CA ASP A 6 -29.30 -1.42 24.97
C ASP A 6 -28.39 -1.25 23.74
N ILE A 7 -28.88 -0.57 22.69
CA ILE A 7 -28.09 -0.29 21.49
C ILE A 7 -27.02 0.77 21.78
N LEU A 8 -27.36 1.82 22.53
CA LEU A 8 -26.41 2.86 22.94
C LEU A 8 -25.27 2.26 23.77
N GLY A 9 -25.58 1.41 24.75
CA GLY A 9 -24.57 0.72 25.55
C GLY A 9 -23.59 -0.10 24.71
N LYS A 10 -24.08 -0.77 23.66
CA LYS A 10 -23.24 -1.53 22.72
C LYS A 10 -22.36 -0.65 21.82
N ILE A 11 -22.84 0.55 21.47
CA ILE A 11 -22.05 1.52 20.71
C ILE A 11 -20.93 2.06 21.60
N GLU A 12 -21.24 2.43 22.84
CA GLU A 12 -20.27 2.94 23.83
C GLU A 12 -19.21 1.90 24.21
N SER A 13 -19.58 0.62 24.26
CA SER A 13 -18.64 -0.49 24.50
C SER A 13 -17.86 -0.95 23.25
N TYR A 14 -18.05 -0.28 22.10
CA TYR A 14 -17.43 -0.63 20.81
C TYR A 14 -17.69 -2.07 20.35
N GLU A 15 -18.84 -2.64 20.72
CA GLU A 15 -19.21 -4.02 20.33
C GLU A 15 -19.64 -4.13 18.86
N TYR A 16 -20.04 -3.01 18.23
CA TYR A 16 -20.40 -2.98 16.82
C TYR A 16 -19.18 -2.74 15.93
N THR A 17 -19.09 -3.50 14.85
CA THR A 17 -18.16 -3.21 13.75
C THR A 17 -18.59 -1.95 12.98
N ARG A 18 -17.65 -1.35 12.23
CA ARG A 18 -17.93 -0.17 11.38
C ARG A 18 -19.07 -0.42 10.38
N GLU A 19 -19.13 -1.60 9.78
CA GLU A 19 -20.19 -1.98 8.84
C GLU A 19 -21.56 -2.08 9.52
N GLU A 20 -21.60 -2.63 10.73
CA GLU A 20 -22.83 -2.72 11.52
C GLU A 20 -23.33 -1.35 11.95
N LEU A 21 -22.44 -0.43 12.35
CA LEU A 21 -22.78 0.96 12.65
C LEU A 21 -23.35 1.70 11.42
N LEU A 22 -22.76 1.51 10.23
CA LEU A 22 -23.28 2.11 9.00
C LEU A 22 -24.68 1.58 8.64
N LYS A 23 -24.91 0.27 8.78
CA LYS A 23 -26.23 -0.34 8.60
C LYS A 23 -27.24 0.18 9.63
N LEU A 24 -26.81 0.29 10.90
CA LEU A 24 -27.63 0.80 11.99
C LEU A 24 -28.01 2.28 11.76
N LYS A 25 -27.07 3.11 11.28
CA LYS A 25 -27.33 4.51 10.88
C LYS A 25 -28.44 4.60 9.83
N LEU A 26 -28.35 3.80 8.78
CA LEU A 26 -29.35 3.77 7.71
C LEU A 26 -30.73 3.34 8.22
N ASN A 27 -30.77 2.33 9.09
CA ASN A 27 -32.01 1.86 9.70
C ASN A 27 -32.61 2.91 10.66
N ALA A 28 -31.78 3.57 11.46
CA ALA A 28 -32.19 4.64 12.37
C ALA A 28 -32.81 5.82 11.62
N ILE A 29 -32.22 6.23 10.49
CA ILE A 29 -32.75 7.28 9.62
C ILE A 29 -34.16 6.92 9.10
N ARG A 30 -34.37 5.66 8.71
CA ARG A 30 -35.61 5.17 8.10
C ARG A 30 -36.69 4.77 9.12
N ALA A 31 -36.33 4.52 10.37
CA ALA A 31 -37.27 4.09 11.39
C ALA A 31 -38.30 5.18 11.70
N ARG A 32 -39.58 4.83 11.57
CA ARG A 32 -40.73 5.68 11.93
C ARG A 32 -41.26 5.40 13.34
N THR A 33 -40.76 4.35 13.97
CA THR A 33 -41.21 3.82 15.26
C THR A 33 -40.44 4.40 16.46
N TRP A 34 -39.43 5.23 16.23
CA TRP A 34 -38.60 5.81 17.28
C TRP A 34 -38.97 7.28 17.47
N GLY A 35 -39.12 7.70 18.72
CA GLY A 35 -39.28 9.12 19.04
C GLY A 35 -38.07 9.92 18.57
N GLU A 36 -38.30 11.15 18.10
CA GLU A 36 -37.26 12.01 17.51
C GLU A 36 -36.05 12.20 18.43
N GLU A 37 -36.28 12.35 19.74
CA GLU A 37 -35.21 12.53 20.72
C GLU A 37 -34.30 11.30 20.81
N GLY A 38 -34.87 10.10 20.91
CA GLY A 38 -34.12 8.84 20.96
C GLY A 38 -33.39 8.54 19.64
N LYS A 39 -34.01 8.89 18.51
CA LYS A 39 -33.40 8.80 17.19
C LYS A 39 -32.19 9.71 17.05
N ASN A 40 -32.30 10.97 17.49
CA ASN A 40 -31.19 11.93 17.42
C ASN A 40 -30.02 11.52 18.33
N LYS A 41 -30.31 11.07 19.56
CA LYS A 41 -29.30 10.53 20.48
C LYS A 41 -28.54 9.36 19.87
N LEU A 42 -29.25 8.41 19.26
CA LEU A 42 -28.63 7.26 18.61
C LEU A 42 -27.78 7.66 17.40
N LEU A 43 -28.27 8.56 16.54
CA LEU A 43 -27.51 9.01 15.37
C LEU A 43 -26.22 9.72 15.78
N ALA A 44 -26.27 10.57 16.80
CA ALA A 44 -25.09 11.24 17.34
C ALA A 44 -24.07 10.24 17.91
N ALA A 45 -24.52 9.22 18.65
CA ALA A 45 -23.65 8.17 19.17
C ALA A 45 -22.98 7.36 18.05
N ILE A 46 -23.73 7.01 17.00
CA ILE A 46 -23.19 6.30 15.83
C ILE A 46 -22.17 7.16 15.08
N GLU A 47 -22.45 8.46 14.88
CA GLU A 47 -21.52 9.37 14.21
C GLU A 47 -20.23 9.53 15.00
N TYR A 48 -20.34 9.75 16.31
CA TYR A 48 -19.20 9.83 17.22
C TYR A 48 -18.35 8.55 17.15
N ALA A 49 -18.97 7.37 17.25
CA ALA A 49 -18.25 6.10 17.16
C ALA A 49 -17.57 5.92 15.79
N LEU A 50 -18.24 6.25 14.69
CA LEU A 50 -17.67 6.14 13.34
C LEU A 50 -16.49 7.10 13.08
N GLU A 51 -16.46 8.27 13.72
CA GLU A 51 -15.34 9.21 13.66
C GLU A 51 -14.11 8.71 14.43
N HIS A 52 -14.32 8.02 15.55
CA HIS A 52 -13.25 7.59 16.46
C HIS A 52 -12.80 6.13 16.24
N MET A 53 -13.57 5.34 15.49
CA MET A 53 -13.16 4.00 15.10
C MET A 53 -12.00 4.04 14.10
N PRO A 54 -11.00 3.13 14.24
CA PRO A 54 -9.97 2.97 13.24
C PRO A 54 -10.62 2.61 11.89
N VAL A 55 -10.35 3.42 10.87
CA VAL A 55 -10.78 3.12 9.52
C VAL A 55 -9.88 1.99 9.03
N ASP A 56 -10.45 0.79 8.88
CA ASP A 56 -9.84 -0.26 8.07
C ASP A 56 -9.69 0.30 6.66
N LYS A 57 -8.51 0.84 6.36
CA LYS A 57 -8.15 1.24 5.00
C LYS A 57 -8.16 -0.03 4.19
N ASN A 58 -9.23 -0.21 3.41
CA ASN A 58 -9.39 -1.37 2.58
C ASN A 58 -8.21 -1.43 1.61
N ARG A 59 -7.23 -2.30 1.92
CA ARG A 59 -5.98 -2.43 1.15
C ARG A 59 -6.25 -2.73 -0.33
N LYS A 60 -7.43 -3.27 -0.66
CA LYS A 60 -7.86 -3.51 -2.05
C LYS A 60 -8.10 -2.19 -2.78
N THR A 61 -8.76 -1.21 -2.15
CA THR A 61 -9.06 0.09 -2.75
C THR A 61 -7.78 0.90 -2.98
N ASP A 62 -6.82 0.88 -2.05
CA ASP A 62 -5.53 1.58 -2.22
C ASP A 62 -4.68 1.01 -3.37
N ARG A 63 -4.85 -0.28 -3.68
CA ARG A 63 -4.12 -0.99 -4.75
C ARG A 63 -4.81 -0.94 -6.11
N GLU A 64 -6.01 -0.39 -6.19
CA GLU A 64 -6.73 -0.19 -7.44
C GLU A 64 -5.91 0.70 -8.38
N VAL A 65 -5.63 0.22 -9.60
CA VAL A 65 -4.98 1.02 -10.65
C VAL A 65 -5.99 2.04 -11.16
N ILE A 66 -5.64 3.32 -11.08
CA ILE A 66 -6.52 4.42 -11.50
C ILE A 66 -5.95 5.24 -12.67
N ILE A 67 -4.66 5.12 -12.95
CA ILE A 67 -4.00 5.77 -14.10
C ILE A 67 -3.08 4.74 -14.75
N ASP A 68 -3.16 4.65 -16.07
CA ASP A 68 -2.22 3.90 -16.91
C ASP A 68 -1.45 4.89 -17.79
N LYS A 69 -0.11 4.87 -17.71
CA LYS A 69 0.80 5.74 -18.48
C LYS A 69 1.44 5.00 -19.66
N GLY A 70 1.05 3.75 -19.94
CA GLY A 70 1.70 2.87 -20.90
C GLY A 70 2.90 2.16 -20.29
N ASP A 71 3.92 2.93 -19.89
CA ASP A 71 5.18 2.39 -19.33
C ASP A 71 5.05 1.91 -17.88
N TYR A 72 4.09 2.48 -17.14
CA TYR A 72 3.77 2.10 -15.76
C TYR A 72 2.35 2.52 -15.39
N LYS A 73 1.85 1.96 -14.30
CA LYS A 73 0.53 2.22 -13.74
C LYS A 73 0.66 2.93 -12.39
N ILE A 74 -0.37 3.67 -12.00
CA ILE A 74 -0.44 4.34 -10.69
C ILE A 74 -1.70 3.84 -9.98
N SER A 75 -1.51 3.31 -8.77
CA SER A 75 -2.62 2.93 -7.91
C SER A 75 -3.20 4.14 -7.19
N ARG A 76 -4.44 4.02 -6.69
CA ARG A 76 -5.09 5.07 -5.89
C ARG A 76 -4.20 5.54 -4.74
N GLY A 77 -3.68 4.60 -3.96
CA GLY A 77 -2.74 4.90 -2.87
C GLY A 77 -1.45 5.56 -3.34
N GLY A 78 -0.95 5.26 -4.54
CA GLY A 78 0.21 5.92 -5.15
C GLY A 78 -0.08 7.37 -5.54
N ARG A 79 -1.27 7.63 -6.09
CA ARG A 79 -1.73 8.97 -6.44
C ARG A 79 -1.88 9.87 -5.22
N ASP A 80 -2.41 9.31 -4.13
CA ASP A 80 -2.64 10.01 -2.86
C ASP A 80 -1.37 10.05 -1.97
N GLY A 81 -0.25 9.50 -2.44
CA GLY A 81 1.02 9.45 -1.73
C GLY A 81 1.86 10.73 -1.92
N GLY A 82 2.59 11.13 -0.88
CA GLY A 82 3.44 12.34 -0.91
C GLY A 82 4.72 12.25 -1.76
N ASN A 83 5.01 11.09 -2.34
CA ASN A 83 6.26 10.84 -3.08
C ASN A 83 6.07 10.54 -4.58
N LEU A 84 4.87 10.79 -5.13
CA LEU A 84 4.52 10.35 -6.48
C LEU A 84 5.54 10.78 -7.54
N ALA A 85 5.90 12.06 -7.62
CA ALA A 85 6.83 12.56 -8.64
C ALA A 85 8.21 11.88 -8.58
N ARG A 86 8.72 11.58 -7.37
CA ARG A 86 10.00 10.88 -7.18
C ARG A 86 9.89 9.40 -7.55
N LEU A 87 8.75 8.76 -7.26
CA LEU A 87 8.48 7.38 -7.68
C LEU A 87 8.27 7.29 -9.20
N GLU A 88 7.67 8.28 -9.83
CA GLU A 88 7.55 8.37 -11.29
C GLU A 88 8.92 8.49 -11.96
N ALA A 89 9.86 9.26 -11.38
CA ALA A 89 11.23 9.33 -11.89
C ALA A 89 11.94 7.96 -11.84
N ILE A 90 11.75 7.19 -10.76
CA ILE A 90 12.25 5.81 -10.69
C ILE A 90 11.56 4.93 -11.74
N ALA A 91 10.23 4.97 -11.82
CA ALA A 91 9.47 4.17 -12.78
C ALA A 91 9.91 4.44 -14.23
N MET A 92 10.11 5.70 -14.61
CA MET A 92 10.60 6.07 -15.95
C MET A 92 12.02 5.58 -16.24
N SER A 93 12.88 5.49 -15.22
CA SER A 93 14.22 4.91 -15.40
C SER A 93 14.11 3.39 -15.62
N LEU A 94 13.29 2.73 -14.80
CA LEU A 94 13.08 1.29 -14.84
C LEU A 94 12.36 0.82 -16.10
N SER A 95 11.43 1.59 -16.66
CA SER A 95 10.65 1.19 -17.85
C SER A 95 11.49 0.92 -19.09
N LYS A 96 12.75 1.41 -19.10
CA LYS A 96 13.72 1.17 -20.17
C LYS A 96 14.43 -0.19 -20.07
N VAL A 97 14.23 -0.92 -18.97
CA VAL A 97 14.90 -2.19 -18.72
C VAL A 97 14.13 -3.35 -19.38
N PRO A 98 14.75 -4.12 -20.28
CA PRO A 98 14.12 -5.29 -20.89
C PRO A 98 13.70 -6.33 -19.85
N GLY A 99 12.58 -7.00 -20.11
CA GLY A 99 12.08 -8.09 -19.26
C GLY A 99 11.10 -7.66 -18.16
N ILE A 100 10.94 -6.36 -17.92
CA ILE A 100 9.87 -5.84 -17.06
C ILE A 100 8.53 -5.97 -17.80
N SER A 101 7.60 -6.74 -17.25
CA SER A 101 6.28 -6.98 -17.85
C SER A 101 5.15 -6.14 -17.24
N ASP A 102 5.31 -5.69 -16.00
CA ASP A 102 4.36 -4.81 -15.34
C ASP A 102 5.06 -3.99 -14.26
N MET A 103 4.62 -2.74 -14.14
CA MET A 103 5.10 -1.82 -13.12
C MET A 103 3.95 -0.98 -12.58
N THR A 104 3.76 -0.99 -11.26
CA THR A 104 2.70 -0.23 -10.59
C THR A 104 3.27 0.59 -9.45
N ILE A 105 3.11 1.91 -9.50
CA ILE A 105 3.36 2.81 -8.36
C ILE A 105 2.24 2.62 -7.33
N LEU A 106 2.65 2.25 -6.11
CA LEU A 106 1.83 2.17 -4.91
C LEU A 106 2.12 3.38 -4.01
N LYS A 107 1.57 3.39 -2.78
CA LYS A 107 1.66 4.53 -1.86
C LYS A 107 3.08 5.02 -1.57
N THR A 108 4.03 4.12 -1.34
CA THR A 108 5.40 4.44 -0.92
C THR A 108 6.46 3.72 -1.72
N GLN A 109 6.06 2.89 -2.68
CA GLN A 109 6.92 1.95 -3.38
C GLN A 109 6.34 1.62 -4.75
N ILE A 110 7.15 1.02 -5.61
CA ILE A 110 6.80 0.55 -6.94
C ILE A 110 6.85 -0.97 -6.88
N ARG A 111 5.80 -1.62 -7.34
CA ARG A 111 5.81 -3.06 -7.60
C ARG A 111 6.23 -3.28 -9.05
N ILE A 112 7.17 -4.17 -9.26
CA ILE A 112 7.75 -4.49 -10.55
C ILE A 112 7.63 -6.00 -10.77
N TYR A 113 7.36 -6.41 -12.00
CA TYR A 113 7.44 -7.81 -12.43
C TYR A 113 8.53 -7.95 -13.46
N LEU A 114 9.61 -8.64 -13.10
CA LEU A 114 10.75 -8.92 -13.96
C LEU A 114 10.80 -10.42 -14.22
N TYR A 115 10.68 -10.83 -15.48
CA TYR A 115 10.66 -12.25 -15.88
C TYR A 115 9.71 -13.13 -15.03
N GLY A 116 8.53 -12.59 -14.72
CA GLY A 116 7.51 -13.29 -13.92
C GLY A 116 7.74 -13.31 -12.40
N LYS A 117 8.83 -12.70 -11.90
CA LYS A 117 9.13 -12.60 -10.47
C LYS A 117 8.88 -11.18 -9.96
N HIS A 118 8.44 -11.08 -8.71
CA HIS A 118 8.11 -9.79 -8.10
C HIS A 118 9.35 -9.09 -7.54
N PHE A 119 9.44 -7.79 -7.80
CA PHE A 119 10.38 -6.89 -7.17
C PHE A 119 9.60 -5.72 -6.58
N PHE A 120 10.20 -5.09 -5.57
CA PHE A 120 9.77 -3.80 -5.08
C PHE A 120 10.90 -2.81 -5.25
N ALA A 121 10.55 -1.59 -5.62
CA ALA A 121 11.47 -0.46 -5.60
C ALA A 121 10.88 0.68 -4.80
N GLY A 122 11.70 1.60 -4.34
CA GLY A 122 11.19 2.77 -3.65
C GLY A 122 12.28 3.75 -3.27
N LEU A 123 11.90 4.67 -2.40
CA LEU A 123 12.78 5.70 -1.86
C LEU A 123 13.13 5.31 -0.42
N LYS A 124 14.36 5.62 0.00
CA LYS A 124 14.70 5.67 1.42
C LYS A 124 14.39 7.06 1.97
N SER A 125 14.45 7.21 3.29
CA SER A 125 14.21 8.47 3.99
C SER A 125 15.26 9.54 3.68
N THR A 126 16.47 9.15 3.30
CA THR A 126 17.54 10.03 2.81
C THR A 126 17.21 10.53 1.40
N ALA A 127 17.44 11.83 1.16
CA ALA A 127 16.78 12.58 0.07
C ALA A 127 17.00 12.05 -1.36
N ASN A 128 18.04 11.26 -1.61
CA ASN A 128 18.34 10.73 -2.95
C ASN A 128 18.47 9.21 -3.01
N ASP A 129 18.44 8.52 -1.87
CA ASP A 129 18.64 7.07 -1.88
C ASP A 129 17.36 6.37 -2.33
N CYS A 130 17.55 5.44 -3.23
CA CYS A 130 16.52 4.59 -3.77
C CYS A 130 16.95 3.12 -3.61
N TRP A 131 15.98 2.22 -3.66
CA TRP A 131 16.23 0.81 -3.44
C TRP A 131 15.40 -0.04 -4.39
N ILE A 132 15.91 -1.24 -4.67
CA ILE A 132 15.19 -2.37 -5.26
C ILE A 132 15.40 -3.57 -4.36
N SER A 133 14.39 -4.41 -4.20
CA SER A 133 14.53 -5.69 -3.49
C SER A 133 13.57 -6.73 -4.03
N CYS A 134 13.96 -7.99 -3.85
CA CYS A 134 13.15 -9.16 -4.09
C CYS A 134 13.26 -10.11 -2.90
N ARG A 135 12.40 -11.12 -2.86
CA ARG A 135 12.55 -12.18 -1.85
C ARG A 135 13.75 -13.07 -2.20
N GLU A 136 14.45 -13.57 -1.21
CA GLU A 136 15.61 -14.46 -1.44
C GLU A 136 15.19 -15.76 -2.16
N ASP A 137 13.98 -16.26 -1.93
CA ASP A 137 13.42 -17.43 -2.62
C ASP A 137 13.11 -17.19 -4.11
N HIS A 138 13.23 -15.94 -4.60
CA HIS A 138 13.23 -15.68 -6.04
C HIS A 138 14.50 -16.19 -6.72
N GLY A 139 15.56 -16.53 -5.96
CA GLY A 139 16.76 -17.19 -6.47
C GLY A 139 17.60 -16.29 -7.38
N VAL A 140 17.86 -15.03 -6.96
CA VAL A 140 18.86 -14.22 -7.65
C VAL A 140 20.25 -14.84 -7.49
N SER A 141 21.00 -14.90 -8.58
CA SER A 141 22.33 -15.50 -8.66
C SER A 141 23.40 -14.71 -7.90
N GLU A 142 24.51 -15.38 -7.55
CA GLU A 142 25.67 -14.74 -6.91
C GLU A 142 26.32 -13.68 -7.82
N GLU A 143 26.23 -13.88 -9.15
CA GLU A 143 26.64 -12.91 -10.16
C GLU A 143 25.82 -11.63 -10.06
N THR A 144 24.50 -11.75 -9.84
CA THR A 144 23.63 -10.58 -9.62
C THR A 144 24.00 -9.84 -8.34
N ILE A 145 24.26 -10.58 -7.26
CA ILE A 145 24.64 -9.99 -5.96
C ILE A 145 25.98 -9.26 -6.07
N SER A 146 26.94 -9.86 -6.78
CA SER A 146 28.24 -9.25 -7.05
C SER A 146 28.10 -7.98 -7.89
N ALA A 147 27.33 -8.02 -8.98
CA ALA A 147 27.04 -6.85 -9.81
C ALA A 147 26.34 -5.73 -9.02
N TRP A 148 25.43 -6.06 -8.12
CA TRP A 148 24.81 -5.08 -7.23
C TRP A 148 25.82 -4.45 -6.27
N GLY A 149 26.82 -5.20 -5.79
CA GLY A 149 27.90 -4.66 -4.95
C GLY A 149 28.81 -3.67 -5.68
N GLU A 150 28.92 -3.76 -7.01
CA GLU A 150 29.66 -2.79 -7.83
C GLU A 150 28.84 -1.52 -8.10
N ILE A 151 27.52 -1.65 -8.20
CA ILE A 151 26.61 -0.54 -8.52
C ILE A 151 26.29 0.29 -7.26
N GLY A 152 26.16 -0.36 -6.11
CA GLY A 152 25.77 0.29 -4.86
C GLY A 152 25.92 -0.63 -3.65
N VAL A 153 25.00 -0.51 -2.70
CA VAL A 153 25.08 -1.27 -1.44
C VAL A 153 24.06 -2.39 -1.46
N VAL A 154 24.55 -3.63 -1.39
CA VAL A 154 23.68 -4.81 -1.20
C VAL A 154 23.12 -4.79 0.22
N GLU A 155 21.80 -4.84 0.33
CA GLU A 155 21.09 -4.88 1.61
C GLU A 155 20.31 -6.18 1.73
N LYS A 156 20.50 -6.87 2.86
CA LYS A 156 19.60 -7.94 3.30
C LYS A 156 18.57 -7.33 4.26
N SER A 157 17.30 -7.56 3.98
CA SER A 157 16.18 -7.01 4.75
C SER A 157 15.11 -8.07 4.97
N LYS A 158 14.08 -7.73 5.74
CA LYS A 158 12.88 -8.56 5.88
C LYS A 158 11.67 -7.73 5.48
N ASN A 159 10.81 -8.29 4.64
CA ASN A 159 9.49 -7.73 4.37
C ASN A 159 8.44 -8.62 5.02
N TYR A 160 7.81 -8.12 6.08
CA TYR A 160 7.10 -8.93 7.07
C TYR A 160 8.06 -9.99 7.67
N ASP A 161 7.96 -11.24 7.24
CA ASP A 161 8.81 -12.35 7.68
C ASP A 161 9.65 -12.98 6.57
N ASN A 162 9.46 -12.53 5.32
CA ASN A 162 10.21 -13.08 4.19
C ASN A 162 11.57 -12.40 4.09
N PRO A 163 12.68 -13.17 4.04
CA PRO A 163 13.99 -12.61 3.79
C PRO A 163 14.02 -12.03 2.37
N CYS A 164 14.52 -10.81 2.27
CA CYS A 164 14.65 -10.08 1.03
C CYS A 164 16.10 -9.65 0.83
N ILE A 165 16.54 -9.71 -0.42
CA ILE A 165 17.83 -9.17 -0.84
C ILE A 165 17.57 -8.07 -1.86
N GLY A 166 18.39 -7.02 -1.80
CA GLY A 166 18.20 -5.85 -2.63
C GLY A 166 19.45 -5.03 -2.80
N LEU A 167 19.32 -4.01 -3.63
CA LEU A 167 20.32 -3.00 -3.92
C LEU A 167 19.78 -1.65 -3.45
N ARG A 168 20.58 -0.93 -2.68
CA ARG A 168 20.42 0.50 -2.41
C ARG A 168 21.39 1.29 -3.29
N ALA A 169 20.88 2.30 -3.98
CA ALA A 169 21.64 3.18 -4.85
C ALA A 169 21.25 4.65 -4.63
N ASP A 170 22.11 5.56 -5.06
CA ASP A 170 21.93 7.02 -4.94
C ASP A 170 21.25 7.65 -6.17
N SER A 171 20.84 6.84 -7.17
CA SER A 171 20.14 7.33 -8.36
C SER A 171 19.21 6.28 -9.02
N PRO A 172 18.10 6.72 -9.67
CA PRO A 172 17.23 5.85 -10.46
C PRO A 172 17.93 5.09 -11.60
N GLU A 173 18.95 5.67 -12.21
CA GLU A 173 19.71 5.07 -13.31
C GLU A 173 20.52 3.88 -12.81
N LYS A 174 21.14 4.00 -11.62
CA LYS A 174 21.82 2.87 -10.99
C LYS A 174 20.87 1.75 -10.60
N LEU A 175 19.65 2.07 -10.17
CA LEU A 175 18.63 1.02 -9.96
C LEU A 175 18.25 0.32 -11.26
N ALA A 176 18.11 1.04 -12.37
CA ALA A 176 17.83 0.43 -13.66
C ALA A 176 18.99 -0.49 -14.11
N ALA A 177 20.24 -0.07 -13.92
CA ALA A 177 21.40 -0.93 -14.15
C ALA A 177 21.37 -2.18 -13.25
N GLY A 178 21.01 -2.02 -11.98
CA GLY A 178 20.88 -3.13 -11.04
C GLY A 178 19.79 -4.14 -11.45
N ILE A 179 18.62 -3.65 -11.89
CA ILE A 179 17.56 -4.52 -12.41
C ILE A 179 17.99 -5.21 -13.71
N ALA A 180 18.68 -4.50 -14.60
CA ALA A 180 19.16 -5.06 -15.86
C ALA A 180 20.21 -6.17 -15.66
N ALA A 181 20.97 -6.12 -14.56
CA ALA A 181 21.96 -7.13 -14.19
C ALA A 181 21.36 -8.40 -13.56
N VAL A 182 20.05 -8.44 -13.30
CA VAL A 182 19.41 -9.57 -12.62
C VAL A 182 19.42 -10.83 -13.48
N GLN A 183 19.98 -11.88 -12.89
CA GLN A 183 19.97 -13.26 -13.38
C GLN A 183 19.49 -14.17 -12.25
N PHE A 184 18.66 -15.16 -12.60
CA PHE A 184 18.15 -16.15 -11.66
C PHE A 184 18.93 -17.45 -11.77
N ILE A 185 18.99 -18.20 -10.66
CA ILE A 185 19.48 -19.58 -10.56
C ILE A 185 18.53 -20.55 -11.29
#